data_AF-A0A3R7JB00-F1
#
_entry.id   AF-A0A3R7JB00-F1
#
_cell.length_a   1.000
_cell.length_b   1.000
_cell.length_c   1.000
_cell.angle_alpha   90.00
_cell.angle_beta   90.00
_cell.angle_gamma   90.00
#
_symmetry.space_group_name_H-M   'P 1'
#
loop_
_entity.id
_entity.type
_entity.pdbx_description
1 polymer ?
#
loop_
_entity_poly.entity_id
_entity_poly.type
_entity_poly.pdbx_seq_one_letter_code
_entity_poly.pdbx_strand_id
1 'polypeptide(L)'
;MLINHMLFWMMITEATICLVISLPFGQWISHAVISFLAKNVGGKDSPANMVATVVLALVSLLFISDIMTVYKHHSSDEVLSDGMRIRLVTAQRDMYISGFCLFLFLLLRLVYIALATNLRLEKSLGAMKRQAEGAAAGYKSLLEENESFKKQADKLHELLESEEGDDKQKKLDVLAKLVKENADLTASVAASANKLKKAESEVAAVTKQAEGQSSAFMKLMDEKNESEKQLGVAKAQKEELKGQREQIAKLTEERDALKSQIQDYDFMFAEAKKKAE
;
A
#
# COMPACT_ATOMS: atom_id res chain seq x y z
N MET A 1 31.95 -12.76 15.95
CA MET A 1 32.49 -13.40 14.74
C MET A 1 31.40 -13.96 13.83
N LEU A 2 30.49 -14.82 14.33
CA LEU A 2 29.41 -15.40 13.51
C LEU A 2 28.47 -14.35 12.88
N ILE A 3 28.05 -13.35 13.64
CA ILE A 3 27.15 -12.27 13.15
C ILE A 3 27.80 -11.49 12.01
N ASN A 4 29.08 -11.12 12.13
CA ASN A 4 29.79 -10.37 11.09
C ASN A 4 29.97 -11.20 9.82
N HIS A 5 30.19 -12.52 9.96
CA HIS A 5 30.24 -13.41 8.82
C HIS A 5 28.87 -13.52 8.12
N MET A 6 27.77 -13.59 8.88
CA MET A 6 26.42 -13.56 8.33
C MET A 6 26.10 -12.23 7.62
N LEU A 7 26.46 -11.08 8.22
CA LEU A 7 26.31 -9.77 7.60
C LEU A 7 27.11 -9.65 6.30
N PHE A 8 28.33 -10.18 6.27
CA PHE A 8 29.13 -10.20 5.05
C PHE A 8 28.46 -10.99 3.92
N TRP A 9 27.95 -12.19 4.19
CA TRP A 9 27.23 -12.97 3.18
C TRP A 9 25.91 -12.31 2.74
N MET A 10 25.21 -11.68 3.67
CA MET A 10 24.01 -10.89 3.37
C MET A 10 24.36 -9.73 2.42
N MET A 11 25.43 -8.98 2.71
CA MET A 11 25.92 -7.89 1.87
C MET A 11 26.24 -8.36 0.45
N ILE A 12 26.96 -9.47 0.32
CA ILE A 12 27.35 -10.04 -0.99
C ILE A 12 26.11 -10.45 -1.77
N THR A 13 25.12 -11.04 -1.09
CA THR A 13 23.85 -11.42 -1.70
C THR A 13 23.09 -10.19 -2.21
N GLU A 14 22.93 -9.16 -1.37
CA GLU A 14 22.28 -7.91 -1.75
C GLU A 14 23.01 -7.19 -2.89
N ALA A 15 24.34 -7.14 -2.84
CA ALA A 15 25.17 -6.53 -3.88
C ALA A 15 24.99 -7.26 -5.21
N THR A 16 24.94 -8.60 -5.18
CA THR A 16 24.69 -9.42 -6.38
C THR A 16 23.30 -9.14 -6.94
N ILE A 17 22.28 -9.06 -6.09
CA ILE A 17 20.91 -8.73 -6.51
C ILE A 17 20.87 -7.32 -7.14
N CYS A 18 21.49 -6.33 -6.52
CA CYS A 18 21.58 -4.96 -7.06
C CYS A 18 22.28 -4.94 -8.43
N LEU A 19 23.35 -5.72 -8.60
CA LEU A 19 24.09 -5.81 -9.86
C LEU A 19 23.24 -6.47 -10.96
N VAL A 20 22.51 -7.54 -10.61
CA VAL A 20 21.59 -8.20 -11.56
C VAL A 20 20.47 -7.25 -11.99
N ILE A 21 19.91 -6.46 -11.06
CA ILE A 21 18.82 -5.52 -11.36
C ILE A 21 19.32 -4.30 -12.17
N SER A 22 20.54 -3.82 -11.93
CA SER A 22 21.10 -2.64 -12.59
C SER A 22 21.52 -2.90 -14.03
N LEU A 23 21.78 -4.15 -14.41
CA LEU A 23 22.12 -4.50 -15.79
C LEU A 23 20.90 -4.42 -16.72
N PRO A 24 21.08 -3.91 -17.96
CA PRO A 24 19.98 -3.76 -18.92
C PRO A 24 19.32 -5.09 -19.30
N PHE A 25 20.06 -6.20 -19.26
CA PHE A 25 19.51 -7.55 -19.46
C PHE A 25 18.67 -8.06 -18.29
N GLY A 26 18.84 -7.48 -17.10
CA GLY A 26 18.12 -7.83 -15.88
C GLY A 26 16.69 -7.30 -15.83
N GLN A 27 16.26 -6.47 -16.78
CA GLN A 27 14.91 -5.87 -16.78
C GLN A 27 13.82 -6.95 -16.86
N TRP A 28 13.95 -7.94 -17.75
CA TRP A 28 12.98 -9.03 -17.84
C TRP A 28 12.93 -9.89 -16.57
N ILE A 29 14.10 -10.18 -15.98
CA ILE A 29 14.21 -10.92 -14.72
C ILE A 29 13.60 -10.09 -13.57
N SER A 30 13.86 -8.79 -13.54
CA SER A 30 13.32 -7.86 -12.54
C SER A 30 11.80 -7.82 -12.59
N HIS A 31 11.21 -7.74 -13.79
CA HIS A 31 9.76 -7.81 -13.96
C HIS A 31 9.20 -9.18 -13.53
N ALA A 32 9.87 -10.29 -13.85
CA ALA A 32 9.46 -11.63 -13.43
C ALA A 32 9.52 -11.80 -11.90
N VAL A 33 10.65 -11.45 -11.28
CA VAL A 33 10.86 -11.53 -9.82
C VAL A 33 9.87 -10.64 -9.09
N ILE A 34 9.63 -9.42 -9.57
CA ILE A 34 8.70 -8.50 -8.89
C ILE A 34 7.25 -8.87 -9.15
N SER A 35 6.89 -9.41 -10.31
CA SER A 35 5.54 -9.95 -10.49
C SER A 35 5.28 -11.17 -9.60
N PHE A 36 6.30 -12.01 -9.36
CA PHE A 36 6.25 -13.12 -8.42
C PHE A 36 6.15 -12.62 -6.96
N LEU A 37 7.00 -11.68 -6.56
CA LEU A 37 6.88 -11.03 -5.24
C LEU A 37 5.54 -10.32 -5.10
N ALA A 38 5.09 -9.52 -6.05
CA ALA A 38 3.79 -8.85 -5.96
C ALA A 38 2.62 -9.86 -5.90
N LYS A 39 2.75 -11.06 -6.46
CA LYS A 39 1.72 -12.10 -6.37
C LYS A 39 1.75 -12.86 -5.03
N ASN A 40 2.93 -13.10 -4.46
CA ASN A 40 3.12 -13.89 -3.24
C ASN A 40 3.24 -13.02 -1.96
N VAL A 41 3.54 -11.74 -2.13
CA VAL A 41 3.92 -10.75 -1.10
C VAL A 41 3.12 -9.46 -1.26
N GLY A 42 2.33 -9.28 -2.32
CA GLY A 42 1.61 -8.03 -2.61
C GLY A 42 0.36 -7.84 -1.77
N GLY A 43 0.57 -7.31 -0.57
CA GLY A 43 -0.45 -6.70 0.27
C GLY A 43 0.23 -5.68 1.17
N LYS A 44 -0.41 -4.54 1.41
CA LYS A 44 0.12 -3.52 2.34
C LYS A 44 0.33 -4.13 3.74
N ASP A 45 -0.49 -5.13 4.09
CA ASP A 45 -0.48 -5.92 5.32
C ASP A 45 0.10 -7.34 5.14
N SER A 46 0.88 -7.57 4.09
CA SER A 46 1.52 -8.86 3.85
C SER A 46 2.55 -9.18 4.93
N PRO A 47 2.63 -10.44 5.41
CA PRO A 47 3.61 -10.86 6.41
C PRO A 47 5.05 -10.58 5.95
N ALA A 48 5.32 -10.58 4.64
CA ALA A 48 6.66 -10.29 4.12
C ALA A 48 7.06 -8.81 4.21
N ASN A 49 6.12 -7.85 4.14
CA ASN A 49 6.43 -6.43 4.41
C ASN A 49 6.71 -6.18 5.90
N MET A 50 6.00 -6.89 6.78
CA MET A 50 6.26 -6.89 8.21
C MET A 50 7.66 -7.47 8.51
N VAL A 51 7.97 -8.66 7.98
CA VAL A 51 9.30 -9.29 8.13
C VAL A 51 10.40 -8.37 7.60
N ALA A 52 10.25 -7.80 6.41
CA ALA A 52 11.24 -6.86 5.84
C ALA A 52 11.45 -5.62 6.73
N THR A 53 10.39 -5.12 7.36
CA THR A 53 10.48 -3.97 8.27
C THR A 53 11.15 -4.34 9.59
N VAL A 54 10.88 -5.53 10.13
CA VAL A 54 11.56 -6.06 11.33
C VAL A 54 13.05 -6.29 11.04
N VAL A 55 13.39 -6.90 9.91
CA VAL A 55 14.79 -7.10 9.48
C VAL A 55 15.50 -5.76 9.32
N LEU A 56 14.86 -4.78 8.67
CA LEU A 56 15.42 -3.43 8.54
C LEU A 56 15.69 -2.80 9.92
N ALA A 57 14.76 -2.91 10.86
CA ALA A 57 14.93 -2.40 12.21
C ALA A 57 16.11 -3.08 12.93
N LEU A 58 16.24 -4.40 12.80
CA LEU A 58 17.37 -5.15 13.38
C LEU A 58 18.71 -4.72 12.79
N VAL A 59 18.83 -4.65 11.46
CA VAL A 59 20.07 -4.19 10.79
C VAL A 59 20.40 -2.75 11.18
N SER A 60 19.37 -1.90 11.35
CA SER A 60 19.56 -0.51 11.79
C SER A 60 20.09 -0.43 13.22
N LEU A 61 19.57 -1.27 14.13
CA LEU A 61 20.08 -1.35 15.50
C LEU A 61 21.53 -1.87 15.55
N LEU A 62 21.87 -2.87 14.73
CA LEU A 62 23.24 -3.37 14.61
C LEU A 62 24.19 -2.28 14.10
N PHE A 63 23.79 -1.54 13.07
CA PHE A 63 24.58 -0.42 12.54
C PHE A 63 24.81 0.68 13.60
N ILE A 64 23.77 1.04 14.36
CA ILE A 64 23.90 2.00 15.47
C ILE A 64 24.83 1.46 16.56
N SER A 65 24.74 0.17 16.88
CA SER A 65 25.66 -0.50 17.82
C SER A 65 27.12 -0.44 17.35
N ASP A 66 27.36 -0.65 16.06
CA ASP A 66 28.71 -0.58 15.48
C ASP A 66 29.25 0.86 15.49
N ILE A 67 28.42 1.86 15.16
CA ILE A 67 28.78 3.29 15.28
C ILE A 67 29.16 3.64 16.73
N MET A 68 28.32 3.25 17.70
CA MET A 68 28.60 3.51 19.12
C MET A 68 29.91 2.85 19.56
N THR A 69 30.19 1.65 19.06
CA THR A 69 31.43 0.93 19.34
C THR A 69 32.64 1.65 18.76
N VAL A 70 32.59 2.11 17.51
CA VAL A 70 33.67 2.90 16.88
C VAL A 70 33.90 4.21 17.63
N TYR A 71 32.82 4.93 17.98
CA TYR A 71 32.91 6.18 18.73
C TYR A 71 33.56 5.99 20.10
N LYS A 72 33.15 4.96 20.85
CA LYS A 72 33.74 4.62 22.14
C LYS A 72 35.25 4.36 22.06
N HIS A 73 35.70 3.61 21.05
CA HIS A 73 37.14 3.35 20.86
C HIS A 73 37.91 4.58 20.37
N HIS A 74 37.24 5.54 19.73
CA HIS A 74 37.85 6.79 19.28
C HIS A 74 37.94 7.85 20.40
N SER A 75 37.02 7.83 21.36
CA SER A 75 37.02 8.77 22.51
C SER A 75 37.88 8.31 23.70
N SER A 76 38.36 7.06 23.70
CA SER A 76 39.32 6.59 24.70
C SER A 76 40.70 7.17 24.40
N ASP A 77 41.14 8.12 25.21
CA ASP A 77 42.45 8.80 25.15
C ASP A 77 43.63 7.89 25.59
N GLU A 78 43.38 6.58 25.76
CA GLU A 78 44.43 5.58 25.94
C GLU A 78 45.14 5.35 24.61
N VAL A 79 46.13 6.21 24.39
CA VAL A 79 47.09 6.18 23.29
C VAL A 79 47.71 4.77 23.14
N LEU A 80 47.22 4.05 22.13
CA LEU A 80 48.03 3.24 21.21
C LEU A 80 48.70 1.96 21.75
N SER A 81 48.02 1.13 22.55
CA SER A 81 48.40 -0.29 22.56
C SER A 81 48.03 -0.92 21.20
N ASP A 82 48.89 -1.80 20.66
CA ASP A 82 48.60 -2.50 19.39
C ASP A 82 47.25 -3.24 19.43
N GLY A 83 46.88 -3.76 20.60
CA GLY A 83 45.57 -4.39 20.83
C GLY A 83 44.39 -3.43 20.63
N MET A 84 44.51 -2.16 21.05
CA MET A 84 43.46 -1.15 20.87
C MET A 84 43.30 -0.77 19.39
N ARG A 85 44.42 -0.63 18.67
CA ARG A 85 44.43 -0.32 17.23
C ARG A 85 43.74 -1.44 16.43
N ILE A 86 44.03 -2.69 16.74
CA ILE A 86 43.40 -3.86 16.08
C ILE A 86 41.89 -3.86 16.34
N ARG A 87 41.45 -3.57 17.58
CA ARG A 87 40.01 -3.47 17.91
C ARG A 87 39.32 -2.33 17.18
N LEU A 88 39.96 -1.17 17.07
CA LEU A 88 39.42 -0.02 16.34
C LEU A 88 39.23 -0.34 14.84
N VAL A 89 40.25 -0.91 14.19
CA VAL A 89 40.16 -1.30 12.77
C VAL A 89 39.09 -2.38 12.55
N THR A 90 38.96 -3.31 13.51
CA THR A 90 37.91 -4.33 13.48
C THR A 90 36.53 -3.69 13.58
N ALA A 91 36.32 -2.77 14.51
CA ALA A 91 35.05 -2.06 14.69
C ALA A 91 34.70 -1.18 13.47
N GLN A 92 35.69 -0.50 12.86
CA GLN A 92 35.50 0.28 11.63
C GLN A 92 35.04 -0.60 10.46
N ARG A 93 35.69 -1.75 10.25
CA ARG A 93 35.29 -2.71 9.21
C ARG A 93 33.86 -3.19 9.45
N ASP A 94 33.52 -3.56 10.67
CA ASP A 94 32.19 -4.08 11.00
C ASP A 94 31.11 -3.01 10.78
N MET A 95 31.38 -1.75 11.16
CA MET A 95 30.51 -0.59 10.87
C MET A 95 30.32 -0.35 9.37
N TYR A 96 31.38 -0.49 8.56
CA TYR A 96 31.25 -0.34 7.10
C TYR A 96 30.42 -1.46 6.48
N ILE A 97 30.58 -2.71 6.94
CA ILE A 97 29.79 -3.84 6.44
C ILE A 97 28.31 -3.66 6.80
N SER A 98 27.99 -3.37 8.07
CA SER A 98 26.60 -3.17 8.49
C SER A 98 25.96 -1.95 7.83
N GLY A 99 26.72 -0.87 7.66
CA GLY A 99 26.27 0.33 6.94
C GLY A 99 25.99 0.09 5.47
N PHE A 100 26.84 -0.68 4.78
CA PHE A 100 26.63 -1.00 3.37
C PHE A 100 25.45 -1.96 3.17
N CYS A 101 25.26 -2.96 4.05
CA CYS A 101 24.05 -3.79 4.06
C CYS A 101 22.80 -2.93 4.20
N LEU A 102 22.78 -2.02 5.18
CA LEU A 102 21.63 -1.15 5.42
C LEU A 102 21.33 -0.28 4.19
N PHE A 103 22.37 0.29 3.57
CA PHE A 103 22.22 1.09 2.35
C PHE A 103 21.66 0.27 1.19
N LEU A 104 22.23 -0.91 0.92
CA LEU A 104 21.75 -1.79 -0.16
C LEU A 104 20.33 -2.25 0.09
N PHE A 105 19.97 -2.61 1.32
CA PHE A 105 18.61 -2.99 1.68
C PHE A 105 17.61 -1.86 1.41
N LEU A 106 17.94 -0.62 1.80
CA LEU A 106 17.10 0.54 1.51
C LEU A 106 16.98 0.83 0.01
N LEU A 107 18.08 0.68 -0.74
CA LEU A 107 18.10 0.84 -2.18
C LEU A 107 17.19 -0.23 -2.85
N LEU A 108 17.31 -1.50 -2.45
CA LEU A 108 16.45 -2.58 -2.94
C LEU A 108 14.98 -2.33 -2.62
N ARG A 109 14.68 -1.84 -1.40
CA ARG A 109 13.31 -1.48 -1.01
C ARG A 109 12.75 -0.35 -1.88
N LEU A 110 13.56 0.68 -2.15
CA LEU A 110 13.19 1.79 -3.02
C LEU A 110 12.90 1.30 -4.45
N VAL A 111 13.80 0.48 -5.01
CA VAL A 111 13.65 -0.09 -6.36
C VAL A 111 12.41 -0.99 -6.44
N TYR A 112 12.18 -1.84 -5.44
CA TYR A 112 10.99 -2.68 -5.38
C TYR A 112 9.70 -1.86 -5.41
N ILE A 113 9.59 -0.82 -4.56
CA ILE A 113 8.41 0.05 -4.52
C ILE A 113 8.23 0.76 -5.85
N ALA A 114 9.29 1.35 -6.41
CA ALA A 114 9.25 2.05 -7.68
C ALA A 114 8.83 1.13 -8.85
N LEU A 115 9.32 -0.10 -8.89
CA LEU A 115 8.99 -1.02 -9.98
C LEU A 115 7.58 -1.62 -9.79
N ALA A 116 7.14 -1.87 -8.55
CA ALA A 116 5.77 -2.28 -8.26
C ALA A 116 4.74 -1.20 -8.64
N THR A 117 5.03 0.09 -8.39
CA THR A 117 4.15 1.18 -8.82
C THR A 117 4.13 1.32 -10.34
N ASN A 118 5.27 1.21 -11.02
CA ASN A 118 5.34 1.21 -12.49
C ASN A 118 4.52 0.06 -13.10
N LEU A 119 4.66 -1.17 -12.59
CA LEU A 119 3.85 -2.30 -13.04
C LEU A 119 2.35 -2.09 -12.85
N ARG A 120 1.94 -1.46 -11.74
CA ARG A 120 0.53 -1.12 -11.48
C ARG A 120 0.03 -0.06 -12.46
N LEU A 121 0.85 0.96 -12.73
CA LEU A 121 0.53 2.03 -13.68
C LEU A 121 0.42 1.49 -15.10
N GLU A 122 1.34 0.61 -15.52
CA GLU A 122 1.33 -0.02 -16.85
C GLU A 122 0.05 -0.86 -17.05
N LYS A 123 -0.35 -1.64 -16.04
CA LYS A 123 -1.61 -2.39 -16.08
C LYS A 123 -2.83 -1.46 -16.16
N SER A 124 -2.84 -0.37 -15.39
CA SER A 124 -3.91 0.62 -15.41
C SER A 124 -4.00 1.32 -16.77
N LEU A 125 -2.87 1.68 -17.36
CA LEU A 125 -2.79 2.28 -18.68
C LEU A 125 -3.28 1.32 -19.77
N GLY A 126 -2.91 0.04 -19.70
CA GLY A 126 -3.41 -0.99 -20.60
C GLY A 126 -4.93 -1.20 -20.49
N ALA A 127 -5.50 -1.10 -19.28
CA ALA A 127 -6.94 -1.16 -19.07
C ALA A 127 -7.65 0.09 -19.62
N MET A 128 -7.13 1.29 -19.35
CA MET A 128 -7.65 2.55 -19.89
C MET A 128 -7.60 2.58 -21.42
N LYS A 129 -6.52 2.10 -22.03
CA LYS A 129 -6.39 2.02 -23.49
C LYS A 129 -7.46 1.11 -24.09
N ARG A 130 -7.67 -0.08 -23.52
CA ARG A 130 -8.77 -0.98 -23.94
C ARG A 130 -10.14 -0.36 -23.76
N GLN A 131 -10.36 0.39 -22.68
CA GLN A 131 -11.61 1.10 -22.44
C GLN A 131 -11.84 2.20 -23.49
N ALA A 132 -10.80 2.97 -23.82
CA ALA A 132 -10.86 4.00 -24.85
C ALA A 132 -11.09 3.42 -26.25
N GLU A 133 -10.42 2.31 -26.60
CA GLU A 133 -10.63 1.58 -27.85
C GLU A 133 -12.06 1.03 -27.94
N GLY A 134 -12.59 0.46 -26.85
CA GLY A 134 -13.98 -0.02 -26.77
C GLY A 134 -15.00 1.11 -26.92
N ALA A 135 -14.78 2.25 -26.28
CA ALA A 135 -15.63 3.43 -26.41
C ALA A 135 -15.59 4.02 -27.84
N ALA A 136 -14.41 4.09 -28.45
CA ALA A 136 -14.25 4.54 -29.83
C ALA A 136 -14.94 3.60 -30.84
N ALA A 137 -14.84 2.28 -30.63
CA ALA A 137 -15.55 1.29 -31.44
C ALA A 137 -17.08 1.41 -31.28
N GLY A 138 -17.57 1.60 -30.05
CA GLY A 138 -19.00 1.84 -29.79
C GLY A 138 -19.50 3.13 -30.45
N TYR A 139 -18.72 4.21 -30.37
CA TYR A 139 -19.05 5.48 -31.04
C TYR A 139 -19.12 5.31 -32.56
N LYS A 140 -18.17 4.57 -33.16
CA LYS A 140 -18.18 4.29 -34.60
C LYS A 140 -19.43 3.51 -35.02
N SER A 141 -19.80 2.48 -34.25
CA SER A 141 -21.04 1.71 -34.50
C SER A 141 -22.28 2.60 -34.45
N LEU A 142 -22.39 3.49 -33.45
CA LEU A 142 -23.51 4.43 -33.32
C LEU A 142 -23.58 5.44 -34.46
N LEU A 143 -22.42 5.83 -35.00
CA LEU A 143 -22.34 6.74 -36.15
C LEU A 143 -22.79 6.04 -37.44
N GLU A 144 -22.37 4.80 -37.65
CA GLU A 144 -22.83 3.96 -38.78
C GLU A 144 -24.34 3.68 -38.71
N GLU A 145 -24.88 3.39 -37.53
CA GLU A 145 -26.34 3.25 -37.31
C GLU A 145 -27.09 4.55 -37.63
N ASN A 146 -26.59 5.71 -37.18
CA ASN A 146 -27.19 7.01 -37.49
C ASN A 146 -27.20 7.33 -38.99
N GLU A 147 -26.10 7.04 -39.70
CA GLU A 147 -26.06 7.21 -41.16
C GLU A 147 -27.05 6.29 -41.87
N SER A 148 -27.21 5.05 -41.39
CA SER A 148 -28.18 4.11 -41.94
C SER A 148 -29.62 4.58 -41.74
N PHE A 149 -29.94 5.17 -40.58
CA PHE A 149 -31.25 5.76 -40.31
C PHE A 149 -31.51 7.01 -41.14
N LYS A 150 -30.51 7.89 -41.32
CA LYS A 150 -30.64 9.05 -42.22
C LYS A 150 -30.93 8.63 -43.65
N LYS A 151 -30.20 7.64 -44.19
CA LYS A 151 -30.46 7.12 -45.55
C LYS A 151 -31.86 6.51 -45.69
N GLN A 152 -32.38 5.87 -44.64
CA GLN A 152 -33.76 5.35 -44.64
C GLN A 152 -34.79 6.49 -44.59
N ALA A 153 -34.54 7.52 -43.77
CA ALA A 153 -35.39 8.71 -43.68
C ALA A 153 -35.42 9.51 -45.00
N ASP A 154 -34.26 9.72 -45.63
CA ASP A 154 -34.16 10.44 -46.91
C ASP A 154 -34.90 9.68 -48.03
N LYS A 155 -34.76 8.35 -48.09
CA LYS A 155 -35.53 7.52 -49.04
C LYS A 155 -37.04 7.59 -48.79
N LEU A 156 -37.45 7.62 -47.53
CA LEU A 156 -38.86 7.75 -47.18
C LEU A 156 -39.41 9.14 -47.57
N HIS A 157 -38.59 10.19 -47.42
CA HIS A 157 -38.94 11.55 -47.82
C HIS A 157 -39.07 11.69 -49.34
N GLU A 158 -38.15 11.09 -50.11
CA GLU A 158 -38.17 11.08 -51.58
C GLU A 158 -39.40 10.32 -52.13
N LEU A 159 -39.81 9.23 -51.47
CA LEU A 159 -41.05 8.50 -51.77
C LEU A 159 -42.33 9.28 -51.46
N LEU A 160 -42.26 10.28 -50.57
CA LEU A 160 -43.38 11.13 -50.18
C LEU A 160 -43.50 12.40 -51.04
N GLU A 161 -42.42 12.89 -51.64
CA GLU A 161 -42.42 14.09 -52.51
C GLU A 161 -42.78 13.81 -53.98
N SER A 162 -42.75 12.55 -54.43
CA SER A 162 -43.21 12.20 -55.77
C SER A 162 -44.75 12.13 -55.84
N GLU A 163 -45.41 13.27 -56.04
CA GLU A 163 -46.76 13.37 -56.64
C GLU A 163 -46.61 13.97 -58.06
N GLU A 164 -47.33 13.60 -59.11
CA GLU A 164 -48.73 13.22 -59.28
C GLU A 164 -48.87 12.36 -60.57
N GLY A 165 -49.81 11.40 -60.59
CA GLY A 165 -50.27 10.79 -61.85
C GLY A 165 -50.52 9.29 -61.80
N ASP A 166 -51.74 8.94 -61.42
CA ASP A 166 -52.44 7.67 -61.68
C ASP A 166 -51.80 6.37 -61.16
N ASP A 167 -52.17 5.96 -59.94
CA ASP A 167 -52.30 4.54 -59.58
C ASP A 167 -52.86 4.40 -58.16
N LYS A 168 -54.19 4.28 -58.03
CA LYS A 168 -54.85 3.87 -56.77
C LYS A 168 -54.25 2.59 -56.20
N GLN A 169 -53.74 1.69 -57.06
CA GLN A 169 -53.10 0.44 -56.67
C GLN A 169 -51.72 0.66 -56.04
N LYS A 170 -50.90 1.59 -56.56
CA LYS A 170 -49.61 1.96 -55.95
C LYS A 170 -49.80 2.71 -54.64
N LYS A 171 -50.80 3.60 -54.53
CA LYS A 171 -51.14 4.23 -53.25
C LYS A 171 -51.58 3.20 -52.21
N LEU A 172 -52.35 2.16 -52.58
CA LEU A 172 -52.71 1.06 -51.68
C LEU A 172 -51.49 0.20 -51.26
N ASP A 173 -50.56 -0.09 -52.18
CA ASP A 173 -49.33 -0.83 -51.87
C ASP A 173 -48.37 -0.04 -50.99
N VAL A 174 -48.25 1.28 -51.22
CA VAL A 174 -47.48 2.20 -50.38
C VAL A 174 -48.13 2.34 -49.02
N LEU A 175 -49.46 2.47 -48.94
CA LEU A 175 -50.18 2.51 -47.67
C LEU A 175 -50.03 1.19 -46.89
N ALA A 176 -50.09 0.05 -47.58
CA ALA A 176 -49.86 -1.26 -46.97
C ALA A 176 -48.42 -1.40 -46.46
N LYS A 177 -47.42 -0.88 -47.19
CA LYS A 177 -46.03 -0.79 -46.74
C LYS A 177 -45.87 0.13 -45.53
N LEU A 178 -46.45 1.33 -45.55
CA LEU A 178 -46.43 2.28 -44.43
C LEU A 178 -47.13 1.74 -43.19
N VAL A 179 -48.21 0.96 -43.34
CA VAL A 179 -48.89 0.29 -42.23
C VAL A 179 -48.01 -0.83 -41.66
N LYS A 180 -47.33 -1.60 -42.52
CA LYS A 180 -46.36 -2.60 -42.08
C LYS A 180 -45.16 -1.97 -41.38
N GLU A 181 -44.61 -0.90 -41.94
CA GLU A 181 -43.47 -0.18 -41.38
C GLU A 181 -43.84 0.52 -40.07
N ASN A 182 -45.04 1.09 -39.96
CA ASN A 182 -45.56 1.55 -38.67
C ASN A 182 -45.74 0.41 -37.68
N ALA A 183 -46.23 -0.76 -38.09
CA ALA A 183 -46.35 -1.91 -37.20
C ALA A 183 -44.97 -2.41 -36.73
N ASP A 184 -43.98 -2.47 -37.62
CA ASP A 184 -42.60 -2.85 -37.31
C ASP A 184 -41.89 -1.80 -36.44
N LEU A 185 -42.08 -0.50 -36.72
CA LEU A 185 -41.61 0.60 -35.88
C LEU A 185 -42.26 0.55 -34.51
N THR A 186 -43.57 0.28 -34.41
CA THR A 186 -44.27 0.16 -33.13
C THR A 186 -43.76 -1.04 -32.34
N ALA A 187 -43.48 -2.16 -33.00
CA ALA A 187 -42.86 -3.33 -32.39
C ALA A 187 -41.41 -3.06 -31.93
N SER A 188 -40.63 -2.32 -32.72
CA SER A 188 -39.26 -1.91 -32.39
C SER A 188 -39.22 -0.91 -31.23
N VAL A 189 -40.16 0.05 -31.19
CA VAL A 189 -40.36 0.99 -30.07
C VAL A 189 -40.77 0.23 -28.82
N ALA A 190 -41.68 -0.74 -28.91
CA ALA A 190 -42.07 -1.58 -27.77
C ALA A 190 -40.90 -2.44 -27.25
N ALA A 191 -40.09 -3.01 -28.15
CA ALA A 191 -38.88 -3.74 -27.79
C ALA A 191 -37.83 -2.84 -27.12
N SER A 192 -37.65 -1.62 -27.64
CA SER A 192 -36.73 -0.63 -27.09
C SER A 192 -37.20 -0.10 -25.73
N ALA A 193 -38.51 0.11 -25.56
CA ALA A 193 -39.11 0.48 -24.28
C ALA A 193 -38.92 -0.62 -23.22
N ASN A 194 -39.06 -1.90 -23.60
CA ASN A 194 -38.77 -3.02 -22.70
C ASN A 194 -37.29 -3.11 -22.33
N LYS A 195 -36.37 -2.86 -23.27
CA LYS A 195 -34.93 -2.77 -22.98
C LYS A 195 -34.61 -1.60 -22.06
N LEU A 196 -35.22 -0.43 -22.29
CA LEU A 196 -35.07 0.76 -21.45
C LEU A 196 -35.53 0.46 -20.02
N LYS A 197 -36.72 -0.14 -19.85
CA LYS A 197 -37.26 -0.50 -18.54
C LYS A 197 -36.38 -1.51 -17.80
N LYS A 198 -35.75 -2.43 -18.53
CA LYS A 198 -34.78 -3.39 -17.96
C LYS A 198 -33.48 -2.68 -17.55
N ALA A 199 -32.96 -1.78 -18.38
CA ALA A 199 -31.79 -0.98 -18.06
C ALA A 199 -32.04 -0.06 -16.85
N GLU A 200 -33.20 0.58 -16.75
CA GLU A 200 -33.59 1.39 -15.57
C GLU A 200 -33.66 0.55 -14.30
N SER A 201 -34.20 -0.67 -14.38
CA SER A 201 -34.20 -1.64 -13.26
C SER A 201 -32.77 -2.01 -12.83
N GLU A 202 -31.87 -2.26 -13.79
CA GLU A 202 -30.47 -2.59 -13.51
C GLU A 202 -29.73 -1.39 -12.90
N VAL A 203 -29.96 -0.17 -13.42
CA VAL A 203 -29.41 1.07 -12.85
C VAL A 203 -29.92 1.28 -11.42
N ALA A 204 -31.22 1.10 -11.16
CA ALA A 204 -31.78 1.22 -9.81
C ALA A 204 -31.17 0.19 -8.83
N ALA A 205 -30.92 -1.03 -9.29
CA ALA A 205 -30.25 -2.06 -8.50
C ALA A 205 -28.79 -1.69 -8.19
N VAL A 206 -28.05 -1.18 -9.18
CA VAL A 206 -26.66 -0.73 -9.00
C VAL A 206 -26.59 0.48 -8.08
N THR A 207 -27.50 1.45 -8.21
CA THR A 207 -27.57 2.62 -7.33
C THR A 207 -27.85 2.20 -5.89
N LYS A 208 -28.81 1.29 -5.65
CA LYS A 208 -29.10 0.77 -4.32
C LYS A 208 -27.89 0.01 -3.73
N GLN A 209 -27.16 -0.73 -4.56
CA GLN A 209 -25.93 -1.41 -4.14
C GLN A 209 -24.82 -0.41 -3.78
N ALA A 210 -24.65 0.66 -4.57
CA ALA A 210 -23.68 1.72 -4.33
C ALA A 210 -24.00 2.50 -3.05
N GLU A 211 -25.27 2.82 -2.80
CA GLU A 211 -25.72 3.44 -1.54
C GLU A 211 -25.46 2.53 -0.33
N GLY A 212 -25.74 1.23 -0.46
CA GLY A 212 -25.43 0.24 0.58
C GLY A 212 -23.94 0.15 0.89
N GLN A 213 -23.09 0.15 -0.15
CA GLN A 213 -21.63 0.16 0.01
C GLN A 213 -21.12 1.46 0.63
N SER A 214 -21.69 2.62 0.25
CA SER A 214 -21.34 3.91 0.82
C SER A 214 -21.69 3.99 2.32
N SER A 215 -22.87 3.49 2.71
CA SER A 215 -23.26 3.41 4.12
C SER A 215 -22.37 2.47 4.94
N ALA A 216 -22.01 1.31 4.39
CA ALA A 216 -21.06 0.39 5.03
C ALA A 216 -19.66 1.03 5.18
N PHE A 217 -19.22 1.78 4.17
CA PHE A 217 -17.96 2.51 4.23
C PHE A 217 -17.97 3.61 5.30
N MET A 218 -19.06 4.38 5.44
CA MET A 218 -19.20 5.38 6.50
C MET A 218 -19.13 4.74 7.90
N LYS A 219 -19.85 3.63 8.13
CA LYS A 219 -19.78 2.90 9.42
C LYS A 219 -18.37 2.42 9.74
N LEU A 220 -17.65 1.86 8.77
CA LEU A 220 -16.26 1.44 8.95
C LEU A 220 -15.34 2.62 9.25
N MET A 221 -15.61 3.80 8.69
CA MET A 221 -14.86 5.02 8.94
C MET A 221 -15.08 5.51 10.39
N ASP A 222 -16.32 5.45 10.87
CA ASP A 222 -16.67 5.77 12.26
C ASP A 222 -16.04 4.78 13.26
N GLU A 223 -16.14 3.47 13.01
CA GLU A 223 -15.50 2.43 13.83
C GLU A 223 -13.98 2.61 13.89
N LYS A 224 -13.36 2.97 12.76
CA LYS A 224 -11.93 3.26 12.70
C LYS A 224 -11.58 4.48 13.56
N ASN A 225 -12.34 5.57 13.45
CA ASN A 225 -12.11 6.78 14.24
C ASN A 225 -12.27 6.50 15.75
N GLU A 226 -13.27 5.70 16.12
CA GLU A 226 -13.47 5.30 17.51
C GLU A 226 -12.33 4.42 18.03
N SER A 227 -11.86 3.47 17.22
CA SER A 227 -10.70 2.64 17.55
C SER A 227 -9.41 3.46 17.67
N GLU A 228 -9.18 4.45 16.80
CA GLU A 228 -8.03 5.37 16.90
C GLU A 228 -8.08 6.20 18.20
N LYS A 229 -9.28 6.65 18.60
CA LYS A 229 -9.48 7.35 19.88
C LYS A 229 -9.19 6.44 21.07
N GLN A 230 -9.69 5.20 21.06
CA GLN A 230 -9.39 4.21 22.11
C GLN A 230 -7.89 3.91 22.19
N LEU A 231 -7.21 3.78 21.03
CA LEU A 231 -5.76 3.59 20.98
C LEU A 231 -4.99 4.78 21.57
N GLY A 232 -5.46 6.00 21.31
CA GLY A 232 -4.91 7.22 21.91
C GLY A 232 -5.01 7.23 23.43
N VAL A 233 -6.19 6.88 23.96
CA VAL A 233 -6.41 6.75 25.42
C VAL A 233 -5.52 5.68 26.03
N ALA A 234 -5.43 4.50 25.40
CA ALA A 234 -4.59 3.41 25.87
C ALA A 234 -3.10 3.79 25.91
N LYS A 235 -2.63 4.58 24.92
CA LYS A 235 -1.27 5.12 24.92
C LYS A 235 -1.04 6.12 26.06
N ALA A 236 -1.98 7.04 26.29
CA ALA A 236 -1.89 8.00 27.39
C ALA A 236 -1.83 7.30 28.76
N GLN A 237 -2.71 6.32 28.99
CA GLN A 237 -2.70 5.51 30.22
C GLN A 237 -1.38 4.73 30.39
N LYS A 238 -0.80 4.24 29.29
CA LYS A 238 0.49 3.53 29.34
C LYS A 238 1.64 4.45 29.74
N GLU A 239 1.68 5.69 29.24
CA GLU A 239 2.68 6.67 29.66
C GLU A 239 2.49 7.08 31.12
N GLU A 240 1.24 7.25 31.58
CA GLU A 240 0.95 7.56 32.99
C GLU A 240 1.38 6.42 33.93
N LEU A 241 1.08 5.16 33.57
CA LEU A 241 1.54 3.98 34.30
C LEU A 241 3.07 3.87 34.34
N LYS A 242 3.75 4.27 33.26
CA LYS A 242 5.21 4.30 33.23
C LYS A 242 5.76 5.35 34.21
N GLY A 243 5.20 6.56 34.22
CA GLY A 243 5.57 7.61 35.17
C GLY A 243 5.32 7.19 36.63
N GLN A 244 4.18 6.56 36.91
CA GLN A 244 3.88 6.03 38.24
C GLN A 244 4.88 4.94 38.66
N ARG A 245 5.27 4.04 37.74
CA ARG A 245 6.30 3.02 38.02
C ARG A 245 7.66 3.64 38.35
N GLU A 246 8.05 4.70 37.64
CA GLU A 246 9.30 5.42 37.92
C GLU A 246 9.25 6.11 39.29
N GLN A 247 8.12 6.70 39.67
CA GLN A 247 7.94 7.26 41.03
C GLN A 247 7.99 6.19 42.12
N ILE A 248 7.31 5.05 41.92
CA ILE A 248 7.34 3.93 42.87
C ILE A 248 8.77 3.40 43.04
N ALA A 249 9.54 3.33 41.95
CA ALA A 249 10.95 2.92 42.00
C ALA A 249 11.79 3.89 42.85
N LYS A 250 11.64 5.20 42.64
CA LYS A 250 12.34 6.23 43.46
C LYS A 250 11.95 6.16 44.93
N LEU A 251 10.65 6.09 45.23
CA LEU A 251 10.17 5.95 46.61
C LEU A 251 10.66 4.66 47.28
N THR A 252 10.82 3.59 46.50
CA THR A 252 11.37 2.33 47.00
C THR A 252 12.84 2.47 47.37
N GLU A 253 13.63 3.13 46.53
CA GLU A 253 15.05 3.42 46.78
C GLU A 253 15.22 4.33 48.01
N GLU A 254 14.43 5.41 48.11
CA GLU A 254 14.43 6.29 49.29
C GLU A 254 14.06 5.53 50.56
N ARG A 255 13.04 4.67 50.51
CA ARG A 255 12.62 3.83 51.64
C ARG A 255 13.72 2.86 52.06
N ASP A 256 14.43 2.25 51.12
CA ASP A 256 15.52 1.30 51.42
C ASP A 256 16.74 2.04 52.00
N ALA A 257 17.05 3.23 51.50
CA ALA A 257 18.10 4.10 52.05
C ALA A 257 17.79 4.54 53.49
N LEU A 258 16.57 5.03 53.75
CA LEU A 258 16.08 5.37 55.09
C LEU A 258 16.16 4.17 56.05
N LYS A 259 15.79 2.98 55.57
CA LYS A 259 15.87 1.75 56.37
C LYS A 259 17.31 1.41 56.75
N SER A 260 18.26 1.55 55.82
CA SER A 260 19.70 1.36 56.11
C SER A 260 20.17 2.38 57.15
N GLN A 261 19.78 3.65 57.00
CA GLN A 261 20.16 4.71 57.92
C GLN A 261 19.63 4.46 59.34
N ILE A 262 18.41 3.97 59.48
CA ILE A 262 17.85 3.56 60.78
C ILE A 262 18.65 2.42 61.40
N GLN A 263 19.01 1.40 60.61
CA GLN A 263 19.84 0.29 61.10
C GLN A 263 21.22 0.76 61.60
N ASP A 264 21.85 1.70 60.88
CA ASP A 264 23.13 2.28 61.28
C ASP A 264 23.00 3.09 62.59
N TYR A 265 21.91 3.86 62.75
CA TYR A 265 21.61 4.56 64.01
C TYR A 265 21.41 3.58 65.17
N ASP A 266 20.60 2.53 64.99
CA ASP A 266 20.36 1.51 66.02
C ASP A 266 21.67 0.82 66.44
N PHE A 267 22.56 0.53 65.49
CA PHE A 267 23.88 -0.02 65.76
C PHE A 267 24.76 0.93 66.58
N MET A 268 24.82 2.21 66.18
CA MET A 268 25.57 3.24 66.91
C MET A 268 25.04 3.44 68.34
N PHE A 269 23.72 3.43 68.54
CA PHE A 269 23.10 3.51 69.86
C PHE A 269 23.43 2.29 70.73
N ALA A 270 23.41 1.08 70.16
CA ALA A 270 23.80 -0.13 70.87
C ALA A 270 25.28 -0.11 71.29
N GLU A 271 26.17 0.37 70.42
CA GLU A 271 27.60 0.51 70.72
C GLU A 271 27.86 1.57 71.79
N ALA A 272 27.16 2.71 71.72
CA ALA A 272 27.24 3.77 72.74
C ALA A 272 26.76 3.28 74.11
N LYS A 273 25.67 2.51 74.17
CA LYS A 273 25.17 1.91 75.41
C LYS A 273 26.19 0.94 76.02
N LYS A 274 26.83 0.12 75.18
CA LYS A 274 27.86 -0.85 75.61
C LYS A 274 29.13 -0.18 76.14
N LYS A 275 29.46 1.04 75.71
CA LYS A 275 30.60 1.82 76.23
C LYS A 275 30.29 2.55 77.55
N ALA A 276 29.02 2.66 77.93
CA ALA A 276 28.59 3.38 79.14
C ALA A 276 28.34 2.46 80.35
N GLU A 277 28.34 1.14 80.14
CA GLU A 277 28.36 0.08 81.18
C GLU A 277 29.79 -0.37 81.47
#